data_AF-A0A8X6IMJ5-F1
#
_entry.id   AF-A0A8X6IMJ5-F1
#
_cell.length_a   1.000
_cell.length_b   1.000
_cell.length_c   1.000
_cell.angle_alpha   90.00
_cell.angle_beta   90.00
_cell.angle_gamma   90.00
#
_symmetry.space_group_name_H-M   'P 1'
#
loop_
_entity.id
_entity.type
_entity.pdbx_description
1 polymer ?
#
loop_
_entity_poly.entity_id
_entity_poly.type
_entity_poly.pdbx_seq_one_letter_code
_entity_poly.pdbx_strand_id
1 'polypeptide(L)'
;WSPALRLGPYKPYLQIDFLRNTRVSRLEFFRVDGTRSVTKYRLQYSHTGSDWLYANEITELTYKKNKAIDTLEKPVQTRFVRVVLEDVEKESEDSLYIVLKIEMYGCYIGEKSPSVTCAKTDPTWYSDDKNKYGRHFSVDSGRDIIYFCDLEYDMENLVCFSSVDSGSSWRILPKSIGGVLGWDKKSGRTYAFDKRKRAHVGSDDGIGWIAVDELEVNNTVIRKTFYRSQPVPAFTTDDISMLETKTGRWEASFDGLMYEGKADPRARWSRCCKLGK
;
A
#
# COMPACT_ATOMS: atom_id res chain seq x y z
N TRP A 1 -4.02 8.46 -12.97
CA TRP A 1 -3.70 7.44 -11.94
C TRP A 1 -3.44 8.16 -10.63
N SER A 2 -3.87 7.58 -9.51
CA SER A 2 -3.60 8.09 -8.17
C SER A 2 -2.93 6.97 -7.37
N PRO A 3 -1.77 7.20 -6.74
CA PRO A 3 -1.22 6.24 -5.80
C PRO A 3 -2.03 6.20 -4.50
N ALA A 4 -1.95 5.09 -3.79
CA ALA A 4 -2.36 4.98 -2.41
C ALA A 4 -1.70 6.09 -1.55
N LEU A 5 -2.50 6.86 -0.80
CA LEU A 5 -2.02 7.91 0.10
C LEU A 5 -1.41 7.27 1.34
N ARG A 6 -0.08 7.16 1.35
CA ARG A 6 0.65 6.54 2.45
C ARG A 6 1.67 7.50 3.02
N LEU A 7 1.67 7.57 4.35
CA LEU A 7 2.76 8.17 5.10
C LEU A 7 4.00 7.29 5.01
N GLY A 8 5.17 7.92 5.02
CA GLY A 8 6.45 7.23 5.02
C GLY A 8 7.33 7.55 3.80
N PRO A 9 8.49 6.91 3.71
CA PRO A 9 9.52 7.21 2.70
C PRO A 9 9.28 6.51 1.35
N TYR A 10 8.14 5.84 1.19
CA TYR A 10 7.77 5.18 -0.05
C TYR A 10 7.61 6.19 -1.20
N LYS A 11 8.12 5.82 -2.37
CA LYS A 11 8.00 6.61 -3.61
C LYS A 11 7.07 5.89 -4.59
N PRO A 12 5.82 6.36 -4.78
CA PRO A 12 4.90 5.74 -5.70
C PRO A 12 5.39 5.82 -7.14
N TYR A 13 5.08 4.80 -7.94
CA TYR A 13 5.39 4.81 -9.37
C TYR A 13 4.23 4.28 -10.21
N LEU A 14 4.12 4.82 -11.43
CA LEU A 14 3.29 4.25 -12.50
C LEU A 14 4.18 3.47 -13.46
N GLN A 15 3.89 2.20 -13.66
CA GLN A 15 4.59 1.35 -14.64
C GLN A 15 3.77 1.22 -15.93
N ILE A 16 4.45 1.33 -17.07
CA ILE A 16 3.86 1.12 -18.40
C ILE A 16 4.68 0.04 -19.12
N ASP A 17 4.00 -0.98 -19.64
CA ASP A 17 4.55 -1.96 -20.59
C ASP A 17 4.07 -1.61 -22.00
N PHE A 18 4.99 -1.20 -22.87
CA PHE A 18 4.68 -0.88 -24.27
C PHE A 18 4.42 -2.12 -25.13
N LEU A 19 4.63 -3.34 -24.59
CA LEU A 19 4.50 -4.65 -25.25
C LEU A 19 5.46 -4.87 -26.43
N ARG A 20 6.33 -3.90 -26.71
CA ARG A 20 7.36 -3.91 -27.74
C ARG A 20 8.45 -2.91 -27.38
N ASN A 21 9.62 -3.04 -28.03
CA ASN A 21 10.67 -2.06 -27.84
C ASN A 21 10.24 -0.70 -28.40
N THR A 22 10.36 0.33 -27.58
CA THR A 22 9.87 1.68 -27.85
C THR A 22 10.94 2.67 -27.46
N ARG A 23 11.21 3.63 -28.34
CA ARG A 23 12.01 4.80 -28.00
C ARG A 23 11.11 5.81 -27.33
N VAL A 24 11.46 6.23 -26.12
CA VAL A 24 10.81 7.34 -25.40
C VAL A 24 11.78 8.52 -25.41
N SER A 25 11.31 9.69 -25.84
CA SER A 25 12.14 10.90 -25.95
C SER A 25 11.58 12.08 -25.18
N ARG A 26 10.27 12.11 -24.90
CA ARG A 26 9.63 13.27 -24.25
C ARG A 26 8.43 12.82 -23.41
N LEU A 27 8.25 13.47 -22.27
CA LEU A 27 7.13 13.26 -21.36
C LEU A 27 6.39 14.58 -21.17
N GLU A 28 5.07 14.49 -21.06
CA GLU A 28 4.23 15.61 -20.68
C GLU A 28 3.45 15.24 -19.43
N PHE A 29 3.42 16.16 -18.47
CA PHE A 29 2.72 16.02 -17.20
C PHE A 29 1.61 17.07 -17.13
N PHE A 30 0.43 16.66 -16.68
CA PHE A 30 -0.73 17.53 -16.59
C PHE A 30 -1.15 17.71 -15.13
N ARG A 31 -1.45 18.95 -14.75
CA ARG A 31 -2.18 19.22 -13.51
C ARG A 31 -3.64 18.84 -13.69
N VAL A 32 -4.24 18.36 -12.61
CA VAL A 32 -5.67 18.08 -12.51
C VAL A 32 -6.21 18.92 -11.36
N ASP A 33 -7.22 19.75 -11.65
CA ASP A 33 -7.79 20.66 -10.65
C ASP A 33 -8.37 19.88 -9.46
N GLY A 34 -8.21 20.42 -8.25
CA GLY A 34 -8.66 19.77 -7.02
C GLY A 34 -7.82 18.56 -6.61
N THR A 35 -6.58 18.44 -7.09
CA THR A 35 -5.66 17.35 -6.74
C THR A 35 -4.25 17.88 -6.51
N ARG A 36 -3.41 17.08 -5.87
CA ARG A 36 -1.99 17.37 -5.68
C ARG A 36 -1.21 16.94 -6.93
N SER A 37 -0.38 17.84 -7.44
CA SER A 37 0.45 17.60 -8.60
C SER A 37 1.82 17.05 -8.22
N VAL A 38 2.41 16.28 -9.14
CA VAL A 38 3.80 15.84 -9.03
C VAL A 38 4.72 17.01 -9.30
N THR A 39 5.71 17.25 -8.44
CA THR A 39 6.67 18.36 -8.60
C THR A 39 8.05 17.87 -9.01
N LYS A 40 8.43 16.65 -8.61
CA LYS A 40 9.68 16.02 -9.03
C LYS A 40 9.44 14.57 -9.40
N TYR A 41 10.13 14.11 -10.42
CA TYR A 41 10.02 12.72 -10.87
C TYR A 41 11.37 12.15 -11.29
N ARG A 42 11.44 10.83 -11.32
CA ARG A 42 12.53 10.09 -11.96
C ARG A 42 11.93 9.03 -12.88
N LEU A 43 12.57 8.81 -14.03
CA LEU A 43 12.19 7.80 -15.00
C LEU A 43 13.13 6.60 -14.86
N GLN A 44 12.54 5.43 -14.61
CA GLN A 44 13.25 4.16 -14.76
C GLN A 44 12.78 3.45 -16.02
N TYR A 45 13.64 2.64 -16.61
CA TYR A 45 13.33 1.83 -17.77
C TYR A 45 13.88 0.41 -17.63
N SER A 46 13.25 -0.53 -18.33
CA SER A 46 13.64 -1.93 -18.34
C SER A 46 13.28 -2.63 -19.65
N HIS A 47 14.14 -3.53 -20.12
CA HIS A 47 13.83 -4.39 -21.25
C HIS A 47 13.05 -5.65 -20.85
N THR A 48 13.18 -6.09 -19.59
CA THR A 48 12.64 -7.37 -19.10
C THR A 48 11.49 -7.17 -18.11
N GLY A 49 11.40 -6.00 -17.46
CA GLY A 49 10.50 -5.72 -16.35
C GLY A 49 11.07 -6.12 -14.97
N SER A 50 12.25 -6.75 -14.93
CA SER A 50 12.92 -7.21 -13.70
C SER A 50 14.05 -6.28 -13.27
N ASP A 51 14.96 -5.96 -14.20
CA ASP A 51 16.10 -5.08 -13.93
C ASP A 51 15.80 -3.66 -14.38
N TRP A 52 15.97 -2.69 -13.50
CA TRP A 52 15.58 -1.30 -13.74
C TRP A 52 16.79 -0.39 -13.72
N LEU A 53 16.91 0.45 -14.75
CA LEU A 53 17.93 1.48 -14.89
C LEU A 53 17.28 2.86 -14.85
N TYR A 54 18.02 3.86 -14.38
CA TYR A 54 17.58 5.25 -14.40
C TYR A 54 17.85 5.88 -15.77
N ALA A 55 16.83 6.48 -16.36
CA ALA A 55 16.93 7.22 -17.63
C ALA A 55 17.41 8.66 -17.42
N ASN A 56 17.16 9.21 -16.24
CA ASN A 56 17.48 10.57 -15.84
C ASN A 56 17.78 10.63 -14.33
N GLU A 57 18.41 11.73 -13.92
CA GLU A 57 18.42 12.15 -12.53
C GLU A 57 17.03 12.65 -12.10
N ILE A 58 16.88 13.06 -10.84
CA ILE A 58 15.63 13.66 -10.37
C ILE A 58 15.37 14.95 -11.18
N THR A 59 14.29 14.97 -11.95
CA THR A 59 13.87 16.11 -12.73
C THR A 59 12.76 16.87 -12.00
N GLU A 60 12.92 18.19 -11.91
CA GLU A 60 11.90 19.11 -11.39
C GLU A 60 10.96 19.57 -12.51
N LEU A 61 9.66 19.50 -12.24
CA LEU A 61 8.61 19.82 -13.19
C LEU A 61 8.19 21.29 -13.06
N THR A 62 8.52 22.08 -14.08
CA THR A 62 8.04 23.48 -14.17
C THR A 62 6.75 23.53 -14.99
N TYR A 63 5.62 23.72 -14.30
CA TYR A 63 4.31 23.83 -14.95
C TYR A 63 4.08 25.22 -15.54
N LYS A 64 3.78 25.27 -16.84
CA LYS A 64 3.25 26.45 -17.52
C LYS A 64 1.76 26.24 -17.75
N LYS A 65 0.92 27.08 -17.12
CA LYS A 65 -0.53 26.83 -16.99
C LYS A 65 -0.78 25.50 -16.27
N ASN A 66 -1.29 24.49 -16.96
CA ASN A 66 -1.62 23.17 -16.42
C ASN A 66 -0.70 22.06 -16.94
N LYS A 67 0.43 22.39 -17.56
CA LYS A 67 1.29 21.41 -18.24
C LYS A 67 2.77 21.65 -17.97
N ALA A 68 3.50 20.59 -17.69
CA ALA A 68 4.97 20.54 -17.72
C ALA A 68 5.43 19.60 -18.84
N ILE A 69 6.54 19.94 -19.49
CA ILE A 69 7.13 19.14 -20.57
C ILE A 69 8.57 18.85 -20.18
N ASP A 70 8.97 17.60 -20.28
CA ASP A 70 10.36 17.20 -20.15
C ASP A 70 10.82 16.46 -21.41
N THR A 71 11.94 16.89 -21.98
CA THR A 71 12.56 16.24 -23.14
C THR A 71 13.85 15.60 -22.65
N LEU A 72 13.92 14.27 -22.76
CA LEU A 72 15.05 13.50 -22.28
C LEU A 72 16.30 13.87 -23.08
N GLU A 73 17.40 14.19 -22.37
CA GLU A 73 18.69 14.49 -22.99
C GLU A 73 19.14 13.36 -23.92
N LYS A 74 18.88 12.11 -23.49
CA LYS A 74 19.09 10.90 -24.28
C LYS A 74 17.79 10.10 -24.35
N PRO A 75 17.17 9.96 -25.54
CA PRO A 75 16.02 9.09 -25.70
C PRO A 75 16.34 7.66 -25.27
N VAL A 76 15.50 7.06 -24.44
CA VAL A 76 15.68 5.69 -23.97
C VAL A 76 14.93 4.71 -24.86
N GLN A 77 15.58 3.60 -25.22
CA GLN A 77 14.95 2.50 -25.93
C GLN A 77 14.62 1.41 -24.92
N THR A 78 13.36 1.05 -24.79
CA THR A 78 12.90 0.17 -23.71
C THR A 78 11.55 -0.46 -24.02
N ARG A 79 11.19 -1.52 -23.32
CA ARG A 79 9.82 -2.07 -23.33
C ARG A 79 9.00 -1.55 -22.16
N PHE A 80 9.62 -1.38 -21.00
CA PHE A 80 8.98 -0.94 -19.79
C PHE A 80 9.52 0.40 -19.32
N VAL A 81 8.66 1.21 -18.72
CA VAL A 81 9.04 2.43 -18.02
C VAL A 81 8.31 2.53 -16.69
N ARG A 82 8.95 3.14 -15.70
CA ARG A 82 8.34 3.57 -14.44
C ARG A 82 8.54 5.07 -14.28
N VAL A 83 7.45 5.78 -14.09
CA VAL A 83 7.48 7.17 -13.64
C VAL A 83 7.39 7.16 -12.12
N VAL A 84 8.52 7.36 -11.46
CA VAL A 84 8.64 7.41 -10.00
C VAL A 84 8.37 8.83 -9.53
N LEU A 85 7.43 8.99 -8.60
CA LEU A 85 7.09 10.29 -8.03
C LEU A 85 8.06 10.59 -6.88
N GLU A 86 9.05 11.42 -7.16
CA GLU A 86 10.10 11.77 -6.20
C GLU A 86 9.62 12.83 -5.21
N ASP A 87 8.80 13.78 -5.68
CA ASP A 87 8.17 14.78 -4.82
C ASP A 87 6.83 15.23 -5.40
N VAL A 88 5.96 15.73 -4.53
CA VAL A 88 4.60 16.17 -4.86
C VAL A 88 4.28 17.45 -4.10
N GLU A 89 3.26 18.19 -4.53
CA GLU A 89 2.72 19.32 -3.77
C GLU A 89 2.33 18.83 -2.36
N LYS A 90 2.76 19.52 -1.30
CA LYS A 90 2.58 19.08 0.09
C LYS A 90 1.36 19.66 0.78
N GLU A 91 0.78 20.70 0.19
CA GLU A 91 -0.46 21.28 0.69
C GLU A 91 -1.59 20.25 0.62
N SER A 92 -2.43 20.23 1.66
CA SER A 92 -3.60 19.35 1.75
C SER A 92 -3.26 17.85 1.58
N GLU A 93 -2.14 17.40 2.17
CA GLU A 93 -1.61 16.04 2.00
C GLU A 93 -2.59 14.93 2.42
N ASP A 94 -3.42 15.21 3.41
CA ASP A 94 -4.42 14.31 3.99
C ASP A 94 -5.79 14.43 3.33
N SER A 95 -6.05 15.52 2.62
CA SER A 95 -7.38 15.89 2.11
C SER A 95 -7.49 15.77 0.59
N LEU A 96 -6.37 15.78 -0.14
CA LEU A 96 -6.36 15.67 -1.59
C LEU A 96 -5.50 14.49 -2.09
N TYR A 97 -5.99 13.83 -3.13
CA TYR A 97 -5.24 12.79 -3.84
C TYR A 97 -4.08 13.37 -4.64
N ILE A 98 -3.01 12.59 -4.77
CA ILE A 98 -1.96 12.82 -5.76
C ILE A 98 -2.48 12.29 -7.10
N VAL A 99 -2.46 13.08 -8.16
CA VAL A 99 -2.85 12.60 -9.49
C VAL A 99 -1.71 12.75 -10.49
N LEU A 100 -1.32 11.61 -11.06
CA LEU A 100 -0.47 11.55 -12.24
C LEU A 100 -1.36 11.40 -13.48
N LYS A 101 -1.33 12.43 -14.33
CA LYS A 101 -1.82 12.39 -15.70
C LYS A 101 -0.65 12.73 -16.61
N ILE A 102 -0.29 11.81 -17.49
CA ILE A 102 0.89 11.93 -18.34
C ILE A 102 0.61 11.49 -19.76
N GLU A 103 1.44 11.98 -20.67
CA GLU A 103 1.58 11.48 -22.03
C GLU A 103 3.07 11.25 -22.34
N MET A 104 3.38 10.21 -23.11
CA MET A 104 4.74 9.87 -23.50
C MET A 104 4.88 9.90 -25.02
N TYR A 105 5.97 10.50 -25.50
CA TYR A 105 6.23 10.67 -26.92
C TYR A 105 7.51 9.94 -27.32
N GLY A 106 7.49 9.41 -28.53
CA GLY A 106 8.61 8.74 -29.14
C GLY A 106 8.18 7.90 -30.34
N CYS A 107 8.81 6.75 -30.56
CA CYS A 107 8.49 5.87 -31.68
C CYS A 107 8.71 4.40 -31.36
N TYR A 108 7.97 3.52 -32.04
CA TYR A 108 8.21 2.08 -31.94
C TYR A 108 9.50 1.68 -32.64
N ILE A 109 10.24 0.76 -32.03
CA ILE A 109 11.42 0.15 -32.61
C ILE A 109 11.07 -1.30 -32.96
N GLY A 110 10.72 -1.51 -34.22
CA GLY A 110 10.32 -2.81 -34.74
C GLY A 110 8.85 -3.14 -34.46
N GLU A 111 8.44 -4.30 -34.97
CA GLU A 111 7.08 -4.80 -34.83
C GLU A 111 6.85 -5.42 -33.46
N LYS A 112 5.60 -5.36 -33.00
CA LYS A 112 5.17 -6.08 -31.81
C LYS A 112 5.00 -7.54 -32.16
N SER A 113 5.65 -8.42 -31.41
CA SER A 113 5.44 -9.86 -31.55
C SER A 113 3.95 -10.22 -31.29
N PRO A 114 3.30 -11.01 -32.16
CA PRO A 114 1.91 -11.42 -31.99
C PRO A 114 1.64 -12.18 -30.69
N SER A 115 2.66 -12.85 -30.13
CA SER A 115 2.54 -13.59 -28.88
C SER A 115 2.51 -12.70 -27.64
N VAL A 116 2.92 -11.42 -27.76
CA VAL A 116 2.95 -10.49 -26.63
C VAL A 116 1.60 -9.78 -26.52
N THR A 117 0.86 -10.08 -25.45
CA THR A 117 -0.45 -9.48 -25.17
C THR A 117 -0.44 -8.80 -23.80
N CYS A 118 -1.44 -7.96 -23.55
CA CYS A 118 -1.67 -7.44 -22.20
C CYS A 118 -1.94 -8.60 -21.24
N ALA A 119 -1.64 -8.39 -19.96
CA ALA A 119 -2.04 -9.33 -18.92
C ALA A 119 -3.56 -9.58 -18.99
N LYS A 120 -3.96 -10.85 -18.90
CA LYS A 120 -5.39 -11.23 -18.91
C LYS A 120 -6.14 -10.76 -17.67
N THR A 121 -5.41 -10.59 -16.57
CA THR A 121 -5.93 -10.08 -15.29
C THR A 121 -5.18 -8.80 -14.95
N ASP A 122 -5.85 -7.87 -14.29
CA ASP A 122 -5.23 -6.64 -13.82
C ASP A 122 -4.17 -6.95 -12.74
N PRO A 123 -2.88 -6.70 -13.02
CA PRO A 123 -1.83 -6.93 -12.03
C PRO A 123 -1.79 -5.84 -10.96
N THR A 124 -2.51 -4.73 -11.14
CA THR A 124 -2.49 -3.58 -10.25
C THR A 124 -3.00 -3.96 -8.86
N TRP A 125 -2.25 -3.55 -7.84
CA TRP A 125 -2.69 -3.64 -6.45
C TRP A 125 -3.47 -2.38 -6.09
N TYR A 126 -4.70 -2.54 -5.64
CA TYR A 126 -5.56 -1.45 -5.17
C TYR A 126 -5.68 -1.53 -3.65
N SER A 127 -5.61 -0.39 -2.96
CA SER A 127 -5.61 -0.36 -1.50
C SER A 127 -6.94 -0.73 -0.86
N ASP A 128 -8.01 -0.71 -1.63
CA ASP A 128 -9.37 -1.09 -1.25
C ASP A 128 -9.77 -2.50 -1.74
N ASP A 129 -8.86 -3.23 -2.41
CA ASP A 129 -9.10 -4.62 -2.79
C ASP A 129 -9.16 -5.51 -1.54
N LYS A 130 -10.37 -5.87 -1.13
CA LYS A 130 -10.64 -6.70 0.06
C LYS A 130 -9.99 -8.10 0.01
N ASN A 131 -9.59 -8.58 -1.17
CA ASN A 131 -8.94 -9.88 -1.33
C ASN A 131 -7.41 -9.81 -1.23
N LYS A 132 -6.84 -8.60 -1.38
CA LYS A 132 -5.41 -8.33 -1.20
C LYS A 132 -5.22 -7.75 0.21
N TYR A 133 -4.54 -8.51 1.07
CA TYR A 133 -4.27 -8.06 2.44
C TYR A 133 -3.20 -6.96 2.38
N GLY A 134 -3.68 -5.71 2.44
CA GLY A 134 -2.87 -4.50 2.58
C GLY A 134 -2.74 -4.08 4.03
N ARG A 135 -2.80 -2.77 4.28
CA ARG A 135 -2.99 -2.24 5.62
C ARG A 135 -4.31 -2.74 6.21
N HIS A 136 -4.26 -3.30 7.41
CA HIS A 136 -5.46 -3.80 8.11
C HIS A 136 -5.22 -3.89 9.61
N PHE A 137 -6.30 -4.02 10.37
CA PHE A 137 -6.24 -4.27 11.81
C PHE A 137 -7.30 -5.27 12.26
N SER A 138 -7.12 -5.84 13.45
CA SER A 138 -8.06 -6.79 14.07
C SER A 138 -8.04 -6.63 15.58
N VAL A 139 -9.19 -6.84 16.23
CA VAL A 139 -9.35 -6.65 17.68
C VAL A 139 -9.88 -7.95 18.30
N ASP A 140 -9.13 -8.51 19.25
CA ASP A 140 -9.68 -9.42 20.26
C ASP A 140 -10.40 -8.58 21.32
N SER A 141 -11.73 -8.49 21.20
CA SER A 141 -12.54 -7.73 22.16
C SER A 141 -12.75 -8.43 23.50
N GLY A 142 -12.45 -9.72 23.60
CA GLY A 142 -12.51 -10.46 24.87
C GLY A 142 -11.34 -10.13 25.79
N ARG A 143 -10.18 -9.80 25.22
CA ARG A 143 -8.94 -9.50 25.96
C ARG A 143 -8.36 -8.12 25.71
N ASP A 144 -9.05 -7.28 24.92
CA ASP A 144 -8.58 -5.96 24.50
C ASP A 144 -7.22 -5.97 23.78
N ILE A 145 -6.99 -7.01 22.96
CA ILE A 145 -5.76 -7.12 22.16
C ILE A 145 -6.02 -6.53 20.77
N ILE A 146 -5.22 -5.56 20.38
CA ILE A 146 -5.22 -4.98 19.03
C ILE A 146 -4.06 -5.55 18.23
N TYR A 147 -4.34 -5.86 16.97
CA TYR A 147 -3.35 -6.24 15.98
C TYR A 147 -3.47 -5.30 14.79
N PHE A 148 -2.36 -4.90 14.20
CA PHE A 148 -2.41 -4.23 12.90
C PHE A 148 -1.20 -4.56 12.06
N CYS A 149 -1.38 -4.49 10.75
CA CYS A 149 -0.32 -4.67 9.76
C CYS A 149 -0.33 -3.46 8.83
N ASP A 150 0.85 -2.94 8.55
CA ASP A 150 1.04 -1.89 7.55
C ASP A 150 2.30 -2.18 6.74
N LEU A 151 2.41 -1.56 5.57
CA LEU A 151 3.50 -1.83 4.65
C LEU A 151 4.80 -1.18 5.12
N GLU A 152 5.89 -1.93 4.97
CA GLU A 152 7.25 -1.43 5.18
C GLU A 152 7.66 -0.47 4.03
N TYR A 153 8.92 -0.05 4.02
CA TYR A 153 9.56 0.66 2.91
C TYR A 153 9.36 -0.03 1.56
N ASP A 154 9.23 -1.35 1.56
CA ASP A 154 8.94 -2.20 0.41
C ASP A 154 7.45 -2.56 0.37
N MET A 155 6.76 -2.18 -0.71
CA MET A 155 5.32 -2.39 -0.89
C MET A 155 4.88 -3.86 -0.89
N GLU A 156 5.82 -4.79 -0.97
CA GLU A 156 5.53 -6.23 -0.97
C GLU A 156 5.52 -6.82 0.44
N ASN A 157 5.98 -6.08 1.45
CA ASN A 157 6.20 -6.60 2.80
C ASN A 157 5.38 -5.84 3.84
N LEU A 158 4.42 -6.54 4.45
CA LEU A 158 3.72 -6.08 5.64
C LEU A 158 4.57 -6.36 6.90
N VAL A 159 4.54 -5.40 7.83
CA VAL A 159 5.00 -5.60 9.20
C VAL A 159 3.78 -5.49 10.11
N CYS A 160 3.60 -6.50 10.94
CA CYS A 160 2.48 -6.58 11.86
C CYS A 160 2.92 -6.33 13.30
N PHE A 161 2.03 -5.74 14.08
CA PHE A 161 2.23 -5.40 15.48
C PHE A 161 1.03 -5.85 16.31
N SER A 162 1.26 -6.09 17.60
CA SER A 162 0.21 -6.27 18.59
C SER A 162 0.40 -5.34 19.79
N SER A 163 -0.70 -5.00 20.45
CA SER A 163 -0.71 -4.37 21.77
C SER A 163 -1.78 -5.02 22.64
N VAL A 164 -1.40 -5.28 23.90
CA VAL A 164 -2.24 -5.93 24.92
C VAL A 164 -2.58 -4.96 26.07
N ASP A 165 -2.20 -3.69 25.93
CA ASP A 165 -2.30 -2.65 26.96
C ASP A 165 -2.93 -1.36 26.40
N SER A 166 -3.95 -1.55 25.54
CA SER A 166 -4.72 -0.48 24.94
C SER A 166 -3.86 0.53 24.14
N GLY A 167 -2.81 0.03 23.48
CA GLY A 167 -1.89 0.81 22.65
C GLY A 167 -0.84 1.60 23.41
N SER A 168 -0.58 1.25 24.68
CA SER A 168 0.45 1.92 25.48
C SER A 168 1.85 1.41 25.11
N SER A 169 1.97 0.13 24.77
CA SER A 169 3.16 -0.49 24.22
C SER A 169 2.80 -1.40 23.03
N TRP A 170 3.76 -1.58 22.13
CA TRP A 170 3.58 -2.32 20.89
C TRP A 170 4.71 -3.32 20.68
N ARG A 171 4.36 -4.51 20.22
CA ARG A 171 5.29 -5.58 19.92
C ARG A 171 5.22 -5.91 18.44
N ILE A 172 6.39 -6.07 17.82
CA ILE A 172 6.51 -6.57 16.45
C ILE A 172 6.14 -8.05 16.47
N LEU A 173 5.25 -8.46 15.57
CA LEU A 173 4.92 -9.87 15.37
C LEU A 173 6.04 -10.59 14.59
N PRO A 174 6.14 -11.93 14.67
CA PRO A 174 7.10 -12.69 13.88
C PRO A 174 7.06 -12.33 12.39
N LYS A 175 8.23 -12.13 11.78
CA LYS A 175 8.37 -11.74 10.35
C LYS A 175 7.75 -12.74 9.37
N SER A 176 7.46 -13.96 9.81
CA SER A 176 6.75 -14.97 9.02
C SER A 176 5.29 -14.61 8.80
N ILE A 177 4.66 -13.86 9.71
CA ILE A 177 3.27 -13.41 9.62
C ILE A 177 3.16 -12.37 8.50
N GLY A 178 2.38 -12.70 7.47
CA GLY A 178 2.06 -11.81 6.36
C GLY A 178 0.79 -11.01 6.57
N GLY A 179 -0.08 -11.42 7.50
CA GLY A 179 -1.28 -10.67 7.86
C GLY A 179 -2.14 -11.42 8.87
N VAL A 180 -3.07 -10.69 9.49
CA VAL A 180 -4.03 -11.19 10.48
C VAL A 180 -5.38 -11.42 9.80
N LEU A 181 -5.97 -12.60 10.00
CA LEU A 181 -7.29 -12.95 9.44
C LEU A 181 -8.45 -12.35 10.25
N GLY A 182 -8.32 -12.37 11.58
CA GLY A 182 -9.40 -12.02 12.48
C GLY A 182 -9.35 -12.79 13.80
N TRP A 183 -10.32 -12.52 14.66
CA TRP A 183 -10.47 -13.11 15.99
C TRP A 183 -11.77 -13.91 16.10
N ASP A 184 -11.71 -15.13 16.63
CA ASP A 184 -12.91 -15.92 16.95
C ASP A 184 -13.27 -15.82 18.43
N LYS A 185 -14.47 -15.33 18.73
CA LYS A 185 -14.97 -15.27 20.11
C LYS A 185 -15.19 -16.66 20.71
N LYS A 186 -15.48 -17.68 19.89
CA LYS A 186 -15.74 -19.04 20.40
C LYS A 186 -14.46 -19.74 20.85
N SER A 187 -13.40 -19.72 20.04
CA SER A 187 -12.09 -20.27 20.45
C SER A 187 -11.29 -19.30 21.32
N GLY A 188 -11.63 -18.02 21.32
CA GLY A 188 -10.87 -16.97 21.99
C GLY A 188 -9.48 -16.80 21.38
N ARG A 189 -9.33 -17.06 20.07
CA ARG A 189 -8.05 -17.05 19.36
C ARG A 189 -8.10 -16.12 18.16
N THR A 190 -7.03 -15.37 17.97
CA THR A 190 -6.74 -14.61 16.75
C THR A 190 -5.97 -15.49 15.78
N TYR A 191 -6.35 -15.47 14.51
CA TYR A 191 -5.73 -16.26 13.45
C TYR A 191 -4.98 -15.34 12.48
N ALA A 192 -3.86 -15.81 11.97
CA ALA A 192 -3.02 -15.11 11.00
C ALA A 192 -2.43 -16.10 9.99
N PHE A 193 -1.85 -15.57 8.92
CA PHE A 193 -1.30 -16.36 7.81
C PHE A 193 0.11 -15.86 7.44
N ASP A 194 0.89 -16.70 6.79
CA ASP A 194 2.23 -16.33 6.31
C ASP A 194 2.19 -15.46 5.04
N LYS A 195 3.32 -14.88 4.64
CA LYS A 195 3.39 -14.02 3.43
C LYS A 195 2.86 -14.68 2.15
N ARG A 196 2.88 -16.02 2.04
CA ARG A 196 2.38 -16.77 0.88
C ARG A 196 0.97 -17.31 1.04
N LYS A 197 0.29 -17.06 2.18
CA LYS A 197 -1.05 -17.59 2.51
C LYS A 197 -1.12 -19.13 2.45
N ARG A 198 -0.04 -19.82 2.83
CA ARG A 198 0.10 -21.28 2.85
C ARG A 198 0.11 -21.87 4.25
N ALA A 199 0.62 -21.13 5.23
CA ALA A 199 0.69 -21.55 6.62
C ALA A 199 -0.16 -20.62 7.49
N HIS A 200 -0.81 -21.21 8.49
CA HIS A 200 -1.64 -20.49 9.44
C HIS A 200 -1.07 -20.62 10.85
N VAL A 201 -1.23 -19.55 11.61
CA VAL A 201 -0.87 -19.49 13.02
C VAL A 201 -2.00 -18.87 13.82
N GLY A 202 -2.02 -19.14 15.11
CA GLY A 202 -2.99 -18.53 16.02
C GLY A 202 -2.39 -18.16 17.36
N SER A 203 -3.00 -17.18 18.01
CA SER A 203 -2.60 -16.62 19.30
C SER A 203 -3.82 -16.30 20.14
N ASP A 204 -3.75 -16.57 21.44
CA ASP A 204 -4.77 -16.24 22.44
C ASP A 204 -4.32 -15.14 23.42
N ASP A 205 -3.05 -14.72 23.35
CA ASP A 205 -2.41 -13.74 24.23
C ASP A 205 -1.76 -12.57 23.47
N GLY A 206 -1.75 -12.61 22.12
CA GLY A 206 -1.12 -11.62 21.25
C GLY A 206 0.40 -11.65 21.21
N ILE A 207 1.03 -12.64 21.87
CA ILE A 207 2.47 -12.78 22.03
C ILE A 207 2.93 -14.14 21.48
N GLY A 208 2.37 -15.23 21.99
CA GLY A 208 2.62 -16.59 21.55
C GLY A 208 1.84 -16.93 20.29
N TRP A 209 2.55 -17.37 19.25
CA TRP A 209 1.94 -17.82 17.99
C TRP A 209 2.27 -19.28 17.75
N ILE A 210 1.24 -20.11 17.63
CA ILE A 210 1.37 -21.55 17.34
C ILE A 210 0.84 -21.87 15.95
N ALA A 211 1.41 -22.88 15.30
CA ALA A 211 0.88 -23.38 14.03
C ALA A 211 -0.54 -23.91 14.22
N VAL A 212 -1.40 -23.63 13.23
CA VAL A 212 -2.81 -24.04 13.22
C VAL A 212 -3.09 -24.76 11.90
N ASP A 213 -3.87 -25.83 11.98
CA ASP A 213 -4.28 -26.59 10.80
C ASP A 213 -5.26 -25.80 9.91
N GLU A 214 -5.14 -25.97 8.60
CA GLU A 214 -5.98 -25.27 7.62
C GLU A 214 -7.47 -25.60 7.79
N LEU A 215 -7.82 -26.83 8.19
CA LEU A 215 -9.19 -27.23 8.44
C LEU A 215 -9.77 -26.48 9.66
N GLU A 216 -8.97 -26.26 10.71
CA GLU A 216 -9.39 -25.45 11.85
C GLU A 216 -9.71 -24.02 11.40
N VAL A 217 -8.82 -23.41 10.61
CA VAL A 217 -9.01 -22.05 10.10
C VAL A 217 -10.26 -21.96 9.23
N ASN A 218 -10.41 -22.85 8.24
CA ASN A 218 -11.54 -22.86 7.32
C ASN A 218 -12.88 -23.03 8.05
N ASN A 219 -12.94 -23.90 9.07
CA ASN A 219 -14.13 -24.07 9.91
C ASN A 219 -14.39 -22.89 10.85
N THR A 220 -13.37 -22.08 11.14
CA THR A 220 -13.47 -20.94 12.06
C THR A 220 -13.87 -19.67 11.34
N VAL A 221 -13.30 -19.36 10.18
CA VAL A 221 -13.57 -18.13 9.42
C VAL A 221 -15.00 -18.00 8.88
N ILE A 222 -15.74 -19.11 8.85
CA ILE A 222 -17.16 -19.16 8.46
C ILE A 222 -18.12 -19.02 9.65
N ARG A 223 -17.61 -19.04 10.90
CA ARG A 223 -18.44 -18.91 12.09
C ARG A 223 -18.96 -17.49 12.25
N LYS A 224 -20.17 -17.37 12.78
CA LYS A 224 -20.73 -16.07 13.19
C LYS A 224 -19.97 -15.41 14.36
N THR A 225 -19.16 -16.18 15.07
CA THR A 225 -18.30 -15.70 16.17
C THR A 225 -16.95 -15.20 15.69
N PHE A 226 -16.66 -15.31 14.39
CA PHE A 226 -15.41 -14.84 13.80
C PHE A 226 -15.54 -13.39 13.32
N TYR A 227 -14.74 -12.52 13.93
CA TYR A 227 -14.61 -11.11 13.60
C TYR A 227 -13.40 -10.94 12.68
N ARG A 228 -13.68 -10.72 11.39
CA ARG A 228 -12.64 -10.54 10.36
C ARG A 228 -11.81 -9.29 10.63
N SER A 229 -10.54 -9.35 10.24
CA SER A 229 -9.70 -8.17 10.14
C SER A 229 -10.34 -7.13 9.22
N GLN A 230 -10.22 -5.86 9.60
CA GLN A 230 -10.75 -4.73 8.85
C GLN A 230 -9.65 -4.15 7.96
N PRO A 231 -9.80 -4.18 6.62
CA PRO A 231 -8.88 -3.49 5.73
C PRO A 231 -9.01 -1.98 5.92
N VAL A 232 -7.88 -1.28 5.85
CA VAL A 232 -7.83 0.19 5.93
C VAL A 232 -7.21 0.72 4.63
N PRO A 233 -8.02 1.13 3.66
CA PRO A 233 -7.53 1.72 2.43
C PRO A 233 -6.69 2.98 2.69
N ALA A 234 -5.79 3.26 1.76
CA ALA A 234 -4.91 4.41 1.80
C ALA A 234 -5.55 5.57 1.02
N PHE A 235 -6.63 6.12 1.59
CA PHE A 235 -7.44 7.21 1.04
C PHE A 235 -7.21 8.52 1.78
N THR A 236 -7.93 9.57 1.40
CA THR A 236 -7.96 10.85 2.13
C THR A 236 -8.66 10.69 3.48
N THR A 237 -8.48 11.65 4.38
CA THR A 237 -9.18 11.71 5.68
C THR A 237 -10.69 11.63 5.51
N ASP A 238 -11.25 12.40 4.58
CA ASP A 238 -12.70 12.44 4.33
C ASP A 238 -13.21 11.07 3.87
N ASP A 239 -12.53 10.44 2.90
CA ASP A 239 -12.93 9.13 2.39
C ASP A 239 -12.80 8.03 3.45
N ILE A 240 -11.75 8.08 4.31
CA ILE A 240 -11.61 7.14 5.43
C ILE A 240 -12.72 7.36 6.45
N SER A 241 -13.10 8.61 6.74
CA SER A 241 -14.16 8.91 7.70
C SER A 241 -15.54 8.40 7.27
N MET A 242 -15.75 8.22 5.95
CA MET A 242 -16.96 7.62 5.40
C MET A 242 -16.96 6.09 5.49
N LEU A 243 -15.80 5.46 5.77
CA LEU A 243 -15.71 4.02 5.98
C LEU A 243 -16.09 3.70 7.43
N GLU A 244 -16.88 2.65 7.63
CA GLU A 244 -16.99 2.04 8.96
C GLU A 244 -15.64 1.43 9.29
N THR A 245 -14.83 2.11 10.12
CA THR A 245 -13.49 1.68 10.56
C THR A 245 -13.40 1.45 12.07
N LYS A 246 -14.54 1.50 12.77
CA LYS A 246 -14.59 1.32 14.22
C LYS A 246 -14.86 -0.13 14.58
N THR A 247 -13.96 -0.70 15.37
CA THR A 247 -14.13 -2.03 15.97
C THR A 247 -13.89 -1.94 17.47
N GLY A 248 -14.97 -2.03 18.25
CA GLY A 248 -14.92 -1.85 19.71
C GLY A 248 -14.47 -0.44 20.08
N ARG A 249 -13.33 -0.35 20.80
CA ARG A 249 -12.73 0.92 21.24
C ARG A 249 -11.71 1.50 20.26
N TRP A 250 -11.44 0.77 19.18
CA TRP A 250 -10.46 1.11 18.17
C TRP A 250 -11.11 1.64 16.91
N GLU A 251 -10.48 2.60 16.27
CA GLU A 251 -10.93 3.21 15.02
C GLU A 251 -9.73 3.53 14.14
N ALA A 252 -9.82 3.27 12.83
CA ALA A 252 -8.75 3.62 11.90
C ALA A 252 -9.02 5.00 11.27
N SER A 253 -7.97 5.81 11.17
CA SER A 253 -7.96 7.13 10.55
C SER A 253 -6.86 7.24 9.48
N PHE A 254 -6.78 8.39 8.82
CA PHE A 254 -5.67 8.72 7.91
C PHE A 254 -4.30 8.60 8.58
N ASP A 255 -4.17 8.98 9.84
CA ASP A 255 -2.88 9.02 10.56
C ASP A 255 -2.49 7.69 11.22
N GLY A 256 -3.49 6.88 11.61
CA GLY A 256 -3.21 5.72 12.42
C GLY A 256 -4.43 5.03 13.02
N LEU A 257 -4.18 4.28 14.09
CA LEU A 257 -5.20 3.69 14.95
C LEU A 257 -5.46 4.58 16.16
N MET A 258 -6.72 5.00 16.26
CA MET A 258 -7.28 5.80 17.34
C MET A 258 -7.88 4.88 18.40
N TYR A 259 -7.84 5.33 19.65
CA TYR A 259 -8.40 4.59 20.79
C TYR A 259 -9.27 5.52 21.63
N GLU A 260 -10.53 5.13 21.85
CA GLU A 260 -11.52 5.87 22.64
C GLU A 260 -11.66 7.36 22.22
N GLY A 261 -11.55 7.66 20.93
CA GLY A 261 -11.75 9.02 20.40
C GLY A 261 -10.68 10.04 20.82
N LYS A 262 -9.51 9.59 21.30
CA LYS A 262 -8.37 10.48 21.59
C LYS A 262 -7.90 11.20 20.33
N ALA A 263 -7.38 12.42 20.48
CA ALA A 263 -6.90 13.22 19.35
C ALA A 263 -5.64 12.64 18.67
N ASP A 264 -4.78 11.97 19.44
CA ASP A 264 -3.54 11.37 18.92
C ASP A 264 -3.68 9.86 18.67
N PRO A 265 -3.19 9.35 17.52
CA PRO A 265 -3.17 7.92 17.25
C PRO A 265 -2.26 7.18 18.22
N ARG A 266 -2.72 6.03 18.73
CA ARG A 266 -1.91 5.11 19.55
C ARG A 266 -0.87 4.37 18.73
N ALA A 267 -1.16 4.13 17.45
CA ALA A 267 -0.23 3.63 16.46
C ALA A 267 -0.32 4.47 15.19
N ARG A 268 0.81 4.93 14.67
CA ARG A 268 0.89 5.61 13.38
C ARG A 268 1.24 4.64 12.27
N TRP A 269 0.65 4.84 11.11
CA TRP A 269 1.04 4.14 9.88
C TRP A 269 2.53 4.35 9.56
N SER A 270 3.18 3.38 8.91
CA SER A 270 4.59 3.37 8.46
C SER A 270 5.71 3.46 9.52
N ARG A 271 5.39 3.86 10.75
CA ARG A 271 6.42 4.16 11.77
C ARG A 271 6.11 3.61 13.15
N CYS A 272 5.13 2.69 13.27
CA CYS A 272 4.49 2.30 14.54
C CYS A 272 5.25 2.78 15.77
N CYS A 273 4.59 3.72 16.45
CA CYS A 273 4.61 3.82 17.89
C CYS A 273 5.95 4.34 18.46
N LYS A 274 5.88 5.14 19.53
CA LYS A 274 7.11 5.40 20.31
C LYS A 274 7.52 4.04 20.86
N LEU A 275 8.48 3.36 20.22
CA LEU A 275 9.10 2.18 20.78
C LEU A 275 9.61 2.61 22.16
N GLY A 276 9.08 1.99 23.21
CA GLY A 276 9.56 2.25 24.57
C GLY A 276 11.08 2.10 24.58
N LYS A 277 11.76 3.09 25.13
CA LYS A 277 13.17 2.95 25.48
C LYS A 277 13.35 1.81 26.47
#